data_AF-A0A512D812-F1
#
_entry.id   AF-A0A512D812-F1
#
_cell.length_a   1.000
_cell.length_b   1.000
_cell.length_c   1.000
_cell.angle_alpha   90.00
_cell.angle_beta   90.00
_cell.angle_gamma   90.00
#
_symmetry.space_group_name_H-M   'P 1'
#
loop_
_entity.id
_entity.type
_entity.pdbx_description
1 polymer ?
#
loop_
_entity_poly.entity_id
_entity_poly.type
_entity_poly.pdbx_seq_one_letter_code
_entity_poly.pdbx_strand_id
1 'polypeptide(L)'
;MVDQSTQSTVSKVVGLLVAGGAAWVAQKAVSTAWRSVTGHVPPKAEDEGDAGLSEVAVAAAITGAIAALTRVLATRATARFLS
;
A
#
# COMPACT_ATOMS: atom_id res chain seq x y z
N MET A 1 7.76 -3.17 38.10
CA MET A 1 6.69 -3.35 37.10
C MET A 1 6.67 -2.11 36.23
N VAL A 2 7.56 -2.03 35.22
CA VAL A 2 7.66 -0.87 34.32
C VAL A 2 6.60 -1.02 33.23
N ASP A 3 5.42 -0.59 33.64
CA ASP A 3 4.22 -0.13 32.94
C ASP A 3 4.03 -0.39 31.42
N GLN A 4 3.14 -1.33 31.10
CA GLN A 4 2.60 -1.61 29.76
C GLN A 4 1.97 -0.39 29.06
N SER A 5 1.52 0.66 29.77
CA SER A 5 0.84 1.81 29.16
C SER A 5 1.80 2.70 28.38
N THR A 6 3.06 2.79 28.81
CA THR A 6 4.11 3.51 28.07
C THR A 6 4.44 2.76 26.77
N GLN A 7 4.55 1.43 26.83
CA GLN A 7 4.76 0.61 25.63
C GLN A 7 3.58 0.70 24.65
N SER A 8 2.33 0.72 25.16
CA SER A 8 1.13 0.92 24.33
C SER A 8 1.13 2.28 23.64
N THR A 9 1.48 3.35 24.35
CA THR A 9 1.49 4.71 23.80
C THR A 9 2.59 4.88 22.75
N VAL A 10 3.80 4.40 23.04
CA VAL A 10 4.91 4.41 22.07
C VAL A 10 4.55 3.56 20.84
N SER A 11 3.95 2.39 21.01
CA SER A 11 3.55 1.53 19.89
C SER A 11 2.46 2.18 19.02
N LYS A 12 1.53 2.90 19.63
CA LYS A 12 0.50 3.66 18.90
C LYS A 12 1.11 4.82 18.10
N VAL A 13 2.03 5.57 18.69
CA VAL A 13 2.72 6.68 17.99
C VAL A 13 3.58 6.15 16.85
N VAL A 14 4.36 5.09 17.09
CA VAL A 14 5.15 4.43 16.04
C VAL A 14 4.23 3.86 14.95
N GLY A 15 3.14 3.21 15.33
CA GLY A 15 2.15 2.69 14.37
C GLY A 15 1.55 3.78 13.50
N LEU A 16 1.23 4.95 14.08
CA LEU A 16 0.73 6.11 13.35
C LEU A 16 1.77 6.65 12.36
N LEU A 17 3.03 6.79 12.79
CA LEU A 17 4.13 7.25 11.93
C LEU A 17 4.41 6.26 10.79
N VAL A 18 4.39 4.96 11.07
CA VAL A 18 4.58 3.92 10.06
C VAL A 18 3.42 3.92 9.06
N ALA A 19 2.17 4.00 9.53
CA ALA A 19 1.00 4.08 8.67
C ALA A 19 1.03 5.34 7.78
N GLY A 20 1.39 6.49 8.35
CA GLY A 20 1.55 7.75 7.61
C GLY A 20 2.66 7.65 6.56
N GLY A 21 3.82 7.09 6.93
CA GLY A 21 4.93 6.86 6.00
C GLY A 21 4.55 5.90 4.87
N ALA A 22 3.86 4.81 5.18
CA ALA A 22 3.36 3.86 4.19
C ALA A 22 2.35 4.51 3.24
N ALA A 23 1.44 5.33 3.74
CA ALA A 23 0.48 6.08 2.92
C ALA A 23 1.21 7.05 1.97
N TRP A 24 2.22 7.78 2.45
CA TRP A 24 3.02 8.68 1.62
C TRP A 24 3.79 7.94 0.51
N VAL A 25 4.43 6.81 0.85
CA VAL A 25 5.11 5.96 -0.14
C VAL A 25 4.13 5.40 -1.15
N ALA A 26 2.95 4.94 -0.71
CA ALA A 26 1.91 4.45 -1.60
C ALA A 26 1.43 5.54 -2.57
N GLN A 27 1.14 6.76 -2.08
CA GLN A 27 0.79 7.88 -2.94
C GLN A 27 1.89 8.21 -3.96
N LYS A 28 3.16 8.15 -3.55
CA LYS A 28 4.30 8.35 -4.46
C LYS A 28 4.43 7.23 -5.49
N ALA A 29 4.26 5.98 -5.09
CA ALA A 29 4.30 4.83 -5.99
C ALA A 29 3.17 4.91 -7.03
N VAL A 30 1.94 5.18 -6.58
CA VAL A 30 0.77 5.33 -7.46
C VAL A 30 0.95 6.50 -8.42
N SER A 31 1.33 7.68 -7.94
CA SER A 31 1.56 8.84 -8.81
C SER A 31 2.69 8.63 -9.83
N THR A 32 3.76 7.92 -9.44
CA THR A 32 4.87 7.58 -10.34
C THR A 32 4.45 6.55 -11.38
N ALA A 33 3.76 5.48 -10.96
CA ALA A 33 3.22 4.47 -11.86
C ALA A 33 2.27 5.12 -12.88
N TRP A 34 1.33 5.95 -12.42
CA TRP A 34 0.39 6.65 -13.30
C TRP A 34 1.09 7.57 -14.30
N ARG A 35 2.07 8.35 -13.82
CA ARG A 35 2.83 9.24 -14.71
C ARG A 35 3.63 8.46 -15.76
N SER A 36 4.12 7.26 -15.43
CA SER A 36 4.85 6.41 -16.36
C SER A 36 3.96 5.74 -17.40
N VAL A 37 2.72 5.38 -17.04
CA VAL A 37 1.80 4.63 -17.92
C VAL A 37 0.98 5.60 -18.79
N THR A 38 0.52 6.72 -18.22
CA THR A 38 -0.50 7.58 -18.85
C THR A 38 0.09 8.86 -19.45
N GLY A 39 1.33 9.21 -19.12
CA GLY A 39 2.02 10.42 -19.61
C GLY A 39 1.43 11.77 -19.12
N HIS A 40 0.25 11.74 -18.48
CA HIS A 40 -0.47 12.91 -17.96
C HIS A 40 -0.84 12.71 -16.48
N VAL A 41 -1.13 13.82 -15.79
CA VAL A 41 -1.45 13.86 -14.34
C VAL A 41 -2.72 13.04 -14.06
N PRO A 42 -2.76 12.20 -13.00
CA PRO A 42 -3.90 11.33 -12.72
C PRO A 42 -5.22 12.11 -12.63
N PRO A 43 -6.30 11.60 -13.26
CA PRO A 43 -7.63 12.20 -13.14
C PRO A 43 -8.08 12.18 -11.68
N LYS A 44 -8.80 13.23 -11.27
CA LYS A 44 -9.37 13.28 -9.92
C LYS A 44 -10.54 12.29 -9.84
N ALA A 45 -10.74 11.74 -8.64
CA ALA A 45 -11.78 10.75 -8.34
C ALA A 45 -13.23 11.22 -8.59
N GLU A 46 -13.45 12.42 -9.11
CA GLU A 46 -14.77 13.00 -9.41
C GLU A 46 -15.27 12.72 -10.85
N ASP A 47 -14.46 12.06 -11.69
CA ASP A 47 -14.79 11.70 -13.09
C ASP A 47 -15.24 10.23 -13.28
N GLU A 48 -15.84 9.61 -12.25
CA GLU A 48 -16.25 8.18 -12.21
C GLU A 48 -17.32 7.75 -13.23
N GLY A 49 -17.74 8.63 -14.14
CA GLY A 49 -18.75 8.32 -15.16
C GLY A 49 -18.27 7.44 -16.32
N ASP A 50 -16.96 7.33 -16.55
CA ASP A 50 -16.38 6.61 -17.69
C ASP A 50 -15.04 5.95 -17.29
N ALA A 51 -15.09 4.91 -16.46
CA ALA A 51 -13.90 4.16 -16.07
C ALA A 51 -13.31 3.42 -17.28
N GLY A 52 -12.42 4.09 -18.01
CA GLY A 52 -11.80 3.56 -19.23
C GLY A 52 -10.97 2.30 -18.95
N LEU A 53 -10.68 1.53 -20.01
CA LEU A 53 -9.85 0.30 -19.94
C LEU A 53 -8.51 0.48 -19.20
N SER A 54 -7.97 1.70 -19.21
CA SER A 54 -6.75 2.06 -18.46
C SER A 54 -6.95 2.00 -16.94
N GLU A 55 -8.10 2.43 -16.42
CA GLU A 55 -8.40 2.39 -14.99
C GLU A 55 -8.61 0.96 -14.49
N VAL A 56 -9.32 0.14 -15.29
CA VAL A 56 -9.46 -1.30 -15.03
C VAL A 56 -8.09 -1.99 -15.05
N ALA A 57 -7.22 -1.66 -16.01
CA ALA A 57 -5.88 -2.22 -16.09
C ALA A 57 -5.01 -1.82 -14.88
N VAL A 58 -5.11 -0.57 -14.39
CA VAL A 58 -4.39 -0.13 -13.20
C VAL A 58 -4.94 -0.81 -11.94
N ALA A 59 -6.25 -0.90 -11.79
CA ALA A 59 -6.88 -1.61 -10.67
C ALA A 59 -6.46 -3.09 -10.64
N ALA A 60 -6.43 -3.76 -11.80
CA ALA A 60 -5.95 -5.13 -11.94
C ALA A 60 -4.46 -5.25 -11.60
N ALA A 61 -3.62 -4.33 -12.05
CA ALA A 61 -2.19 -4.32 -11.73
C ALA A 61 -1.94 -4.15 -10.23
N ILE A 62 -2.66 -3.23 -9.57
CA ILE A 62 -2.57 -3.03 -8.11
C ILE A 62 -3.00 -4.31 -7.38
N THR A 63 -4.14 -4.88 -7.77
CA THR A 63 -4.66 -6.10 -7.15
C THR A 63 -3.70 -7.28 -7.34
N GLY A 64 -3.16 -7.47 -8.54
CA GLY A 64 -2.18 -8.50 -8.86
C GLY A 64 -0.88 -8.32 -8.07
N ALA A 65 -0.39 -7.08 -7.95
CA ALA A 65 0.79 -6.78 -7.15
C ALA A 65 0.58 -7.09 -5.66
N ILE A 66 -0.55 -6.69 -5.08
CA ILE A 66 -0.90 -6.99 -3.69
C ILE A 66 -0.99 -8.51 -3.46
N ALA A 67 -1.64 -9.24 -4.37
CA ALA A 67 -1.76 -10.70 -4.27
C ALA A 67 -0.39 -11.40 -4.33
N ALA A 68 0.49 -10.96 -5.24
CA ALA A 68 1.84 -11.50 -5.36
C ALA A 68 2.68 -11.23 -4.11
N LEU A 69 2.64 -9.99 -3.60
CA LEU A 69 3.32 -9.62 -2.36
C LEU A 69 2.80 -10.44 -1.17
N THR A 70 1.48 -10.58 -1.05
CA THR A 70 0.86 -11.40 -0.01
C THR A 70 1.36 -12.84 -0.06
N ARG A 71 1.44 -13.44 -1.25
CA ARG A 71 1.96 -14.79 -1.43
C ARG A 71 3.44 -14.89 -1.02
N VAL A 72 4.27 -13.94 -1.41
CA VAL A 72 5.70 -13.92 -1.06
C VAL A 72 5.90 -13.72 0.44
N LEU A 73 5.12 -12.84 1.06
CA LEU A 73 5.16 -12.66 2.51
C LEU A 73 4.67 -13.91 3.23
N ALA A 74 3.60 -14.55 2.76
CA ALA A 74 3.11 -15.80 3.33
C ALA A 74 4.16 -16.90 3.25
N THR A 75 4.80 -17.11 2.09
CA THR A 75 5.86 -18.12 1.97
C THR A 75 7.08 -17.79 2.83
N ARG A 76 7.50 -16.52 2.92
CA ARG A 76 8.61 -16.08 3.78
C ARG A 76 8.28 -16.18 5.27
N ALA A 77 7.03 -15.87 5.66
CA ALA A 77 6.57 -16.00 7.03
C ALA A 77 6.52 -17.47 7.43
N THR A 78 5.91 -18.33 6.62
CA THR A 78 5.91 -19.78 6.83
C THR A 78 7.34 -20.31 6.97
N ALA A 79 8.28 -19.88 6.11
CA ALA A 79 9.69 -20.26 6.21
C ALA A 79 10.39 -19.78 7.49
N ARG A 80 9.97 -18.65 8.08
CA ARG A 80 10.52 -18.09 9.32
C ARG A 80 9.85 -18.64 10.58
N PHE A 81 8.60 -19.10 10.49
CA PHE A 81 7.85 -19.62 11.64
C PHE A 81 7.95 -21.15 11.78
N LEU A 82 8.27 -21.88 10.71
CA LEU A 82 8.51 -23.34 10.74
C LEU A 82 9.99 -23.74 10.83
N SER A 83 10.92 -22.78 10.79
CA SER A 83 12.36 -22.97 11.06
C SER A 83 12.70 -22.68 12.51
#